data_AF-A0A1L8QR01-F1
#
_entry.id   AF-A0A1L8QR01-F1
#
_cell.length_a   1.000
_cell.length_b   1.000
_cell.length_c   1.000
_cell.angle_alpha   90.00
_cell.angle_beta   90.00
_cell.angle_gamma   90.00
#
_symmetry.space_group_name_H-M   'P 1'
#
loop_
_entity.id
_entity.type
_entity.pdbx_description
1 polymer ?
#
loop_
_entity_poly.entity_id
_entity_poly.type
_entity_poly.pdbx_seq_one_letter_code
_entity_poly.pdbx_strand_id
1 'polypeptide(L)'
;MEKKNVTLTKLNPWKAAFLFLVAVLIGGFLLLFTRLTQERENVSQIIAENVVREGDPVITINSNKEQVNRFVDFYLADLQKDAEQQYQFVLKNEALLTGEFDLLGFPVSFYLYFDPFVMANGNIQLKAKSLSIGALGLPINQVLKMIQNNSEIPEWIDIQPKEEMIILRLDQFELKNGMFFRADKINLVDNEIQLNVYLPE
;
A
#
# COMPACT_ATOMS: atom_id res chain seq x y z
N MET A 1 7.32 39.92 69.49
CA MET A 1 7.30 38.52 69.03
C MET A 1 6.70 38.50 67.63
N GLU A 2 7.24 38.00 66.54
CA GLU A 2 8.58 37.61 66.07
C GLU A 2 8.40 37.51 64.53
N LYS A 3 9.14 38.29 63.73
CA LYS A 3 8.99 38.30 62.26
C LYS A 3 9.75 37.09 61.68
N LYS A 4 9.01 36.13 61.14
CA LYS A 4 9.57 34.93 60.48
C LYS A 4 10.13 35.33 59.12
N ASN A 5 11.46 35.44 59.03
CA ASN A 5 12.16 35.68 57.76
C ASN A 5 12.15 34.39 56.92
N VAL A 6 11.55 34.46 55.72
CA VAL A 6 11.65 33.39 54.72
C VAL A 6 12.94 33.60 53.93
N THR A 7 13.92 32.74 54.17
CA THR A 7 15.17 32.72 53.42
C THR A 7 14.95 32.05 52.06
N LEU A 8 14.91 32.86 51.00
CA LEU A 8 14.95 32.35 49.62
C LEU A 8 16.31 31.68 49.40
N THR A 9 16.29 30.35 49.27
CA THR A 9 17.48 29.53 49.09
C THR A 9 18.13 29.87 47.75
N LYS A 10 19.42 30.24 47.78
CA LYS A 10 20.21 30.57 46.58
C LYS A 10 20.35 29.31 45.71
N LEU A 11 19.50 29.18 44.69
CA LEU A 11 19.53 28.03 43.77
C LEU A 11 20.89 28.01 43.04
N ASN A 12 21.59 26.89 43.10
CA ASN A 12 22.85 26.73 42.39
C ASN A 12 22.54 26.67 40.88
N PRO A 13 22.98 27.65 40.06
CA PRO A 13 22.60 27.74 38.66
C PRO A 13 22.97 26.50 37.86
N TRP A 14 24.02 25.79 38.28
CA TRP A 14 24.46 24.53 37.67
C TRP A 14 23.50 23.37 37.92
N LYS A 15 22.93 23.29 39.13
CA LYS A 15 21.93 22.28 39.47
C LYS A 15 20.60 22.55 38.76
N ALA A 16 20.24 23.84 38.61
CA ALA A 16 19.05 24.24 37.86
C ALA A 16 19.20 23.94 36.34
N ALA A 17 20.36 24.21 35.76
CA ALA A 17 20.65 23.89 34.35
C ALA A 17 20.61 22.38 34.08
N PHE A 18 21.13 21.56 34.99
CA PHE A 18 21.07 20.09 34.88
C PHE A 18 19.62 19.58 34.93
N LEU A 19 18.81 20.10 35.86
CA LEU A 19 17.42 19.69 36.03
C LEU A 19 16.56 20.12 34.82
N PHE A 20 16.85 21.29 34.26
CA PHE A 20 16.25 21.74 33.00
C PHE A 20 16.61 20.84 31.82
N LEU A 21 17.89 20.46 31.67
CA LEU A 21 18.34 19.56 30.60
C LEU A 21 17.64 18.20 30.66
N VAL A 22 17.50 17.63 31.86
CA VAL A 22 16.78 16.36 32.06
C VAL A 22 15.32 16.49 31.65
N ALA A 23 14.65 17.59 32.00
CA ALA A 23 13.27 17.84 31.58
C ALA A 23 13.12 17.91 30.04
N VAL A 24 14.08 18.53 29.36
CA VAL A 24 14.11 18.61 27.88
C VAL A 24 14.28 17.21 27.26
N LEU A 25 15.19 16.39 27.79
CA LEU A 25 15.40 15.03 27.28
C LEU A 25 14.16 14.14 27.45
N ILE A 26 13.50 14.21 28.62
CA ILE A 26 12.27 13.46 28.88
C ILE A 26 11.13 13.97 27.98
N GLY A 27 10.98 15.29 27.82
CA GLY A 27 9.99 15.87 26.91
C GLY A 27 10.22 15.47 25.46
N GLY A 28 11.47 15.48 24.99
CA GLY A 28 11.83 15.01 23.65
C GLY A 28 11.51 13.53 23.45
N PHE A 29 11.82 12.68 24.44
CA PHE A 29 11.52 11.25 24.36
C PHE A 29 10.01 10.99 24.32
N LEU A 30 9.21 11.69 25.14
CA LEU A 30 7.75 11.58 25.11
C LEU A 30 7.14 12.00 23.77
N LEU A 31 7.64 13.08 23.15
CA LEU A 31 7.17 13.53 21.85
C LEU A 31 7.50 12.55 20.72
N LEU A 32 8.69 11.94 20.77
CA LEU A 32 9.06 10.90 19.81
C LEU A 32 8.22 9.63 20.04
N PHE A 33 7.98 9.27 21.30
CA PHE A 33 7.17 8.10 21.64
C PHE A 33 5.72 8.27 21.16
N THR A 34 5.09 9.43 21.39
CA THR A 34 3.71 9.69 20.89
C THR A 34 3.62 9.74 19.38
N ARG A 35 4.67 10.20 18.68
CA ARG A 35 4.73 10.16 17.20
C ARG A 35 4.88 8.74 16.66
N LEU A 36 5.54 7.85 17.39
CA LEU A 36 5.73 6.44 17.01
C LEU A 36 4.52 5.57 17.36
N THR A 37 3.78 5.91 18.42
CA THR A 37 2.58 5.16 18.86
C THR A 37 1.26 5.78 18.44
N GLN A 38 1.27 6.95 17.79
CA GLN A 38 0.10 7.42 17.04
C GLN A 38 -0.22 6.38 15.97
N GLU A 39 -1.26 5.58 16.20
CA GLU A 39 -1.96 4.85 15.16
C GLU A 39 -2.20 5.85 14.02
N ARG A 40 -1.59 5.55 12.86
CA ARG A 40 -1.90 6.26 11.62
C ARG A 40 -3.42 6.23 11.50
N GLU A 41 -4.02 7.40 11.34
CA GLU A 41 -5.46 7.60 11.25
C GLU A 41 -6.10 6.41 10.55
N ASN A 42 -6.94 5.68 11.29
CA ASN A 42 -7.87 4.75 10.70
C ASN A 42 -8.73 5.59 9.77
N VAL A 43 -8.34 5.64 8.49
CA VAL A 43 -9.25 6.01 7.43
C VAL A 43 -10.31 4.93 7.50
N SER A 44 -11.38 5.23 8.24
CA SER A 44 -12.65 4.52 8.17
C SER A 44 -13.17 4.75 6.75
N GLN A 45 -12.55 4.08 5.79
CA GLN A 45 -13.13 3.89 4.49
C GLN A 45 -14.42 3.15 4.74
N ILE A 46 -15.48 3.67 4.15
CA ILE A 46 -16.79 3.06 4.08
C ILE A 46 -16.59 1.67 3.49
N ILE A 47 -16.39 0.67 4.35
CA ILE A 47 -16.47 -0.73 3.97
C ILE A 47 -17.96 -0.92 3.72
N ALA A 48 -18.35 -0.86 2.45
CA ALA A 48 -19.55 -1.56 2.04
C ALA A 48 -19.41 -2.97 2.63
N GLU A 49 -20.36 -3.33 3.48
CA GLU A 49 -20.47 -4.60 4.19
C GLU A 49 -20.50 -5.75 3.17
N ASN A 50 -19.33 -6.06 2.62
CA ASN A 50 -19.11 -7.27 1.86
C ASN A 50 -18.75 -8.30 2.91
N VAL A 51 -19.75 -9.09 3.24
CA VAL A 51 -19.68 -10.31 4.04
C VAL A 51 -18.35 -10.99 3.74
N VAL A 52 -17.44 -10.99 4.73
CA VAL A 52 -16.25 -11.82 4.69
C VAL A 52 -16.79 -13.24 4.70
N ARG A 53 -16.92 -13.86 3.53
CA ARG A 53 -17.38 -15.25 3.39
C ARG A 53 -16.49 -16.13 4.29
N GLU A 54 -17.06 -16.68 5.35
CA GLU A 54 -16.33 -17.50 6.32
C GLU A 54 -16.19 -18.93 5.79
N GLY A 55 -15.03 -19.53 5.98
CA GLY A 55 -14.74 -20.91 5.56
C GLY A 55 -13.26 -21.24 5.71
N ASP A 56 -12.92 -22.52 5.81
CA ASP A 56 -11.52 -22.95 5.80
C ASP A 56 -10.97 -22.93 4.37
N PRO A 57 -9.72 -22.48 4.15
CA PRO A 57 -9.11 -22.54 2.82
C PRO A 57 -8.97 -23.99 2.38
N VAL A 58 -9.40 -24.30 1.17
CA VAL A 58 -9.27 -25.66 0.61
C VAL A 58 -7.86 -25.89 0.09
N ILE A 59 -7.19 -24.81 -0.35
CA ILE A 59 -5.81 -24.83 -0.82
C ILE A 59 -5.08 -23.60 -0.28
N THR A 60 -3.92 -23.81 0.31
CA THR A 60 -2.96 -22.74 0.63
C THR A 60 -1.76 -22.85 -0.31
N ILE A 61 -1.49 -21.76 -1.03
CA ILE A 61 -0.42 -21.64 -2.01
C ILE A 61 0.66 -20.75 -1.41
N ASN A 62 1.83 -21.34 -1.17
CA ASN A 62 3.05 -20.62 -0.80
C ASN A 62 3.89 -20.39 -2.05
N SER A 63 4.20 -19.13 -2.32
CA SER A 63 4.89 -18.69 -3.54
C SER A 63 5.95 -17.65 -3.23
N ASN A 64 6.79 -17.36 -4.22
CA ASN A 64 7.74 -16.27 -4.22
C ASN A 64 7.49 -15.27 -5.37
N LYS A 65 8.23 -14.16 -5.38
CA LYS A 65 8.12 -13.09 -6.38
C LYS A 65 8.32 -13.62 -7.79
N GLU A 66 9.31 -14.48 -8.01
CA GLU A 66 9.63 -15.00 -9.35
C GLU A 66 8.48 -15.86 -9.90
N GLN A 67 7.84 -16.67 -9.05
CA GLN A 67 6.67 -17.46 -9.41
C GLN A 67 5.45 -16.58 -9.70
N VAL A 68 5.19 -15.58 -8.86
CA VAL A 68 4.07 -14.65 -9.07
C VAL A 68 4.29 -13.82 -10.33
N ASN A 69 5.50 -13.33 -10.59
CA ASN A 69 5.83 -12.60 -11.82
C ASN A 69 5.54 -13.45 -13.05
N ARG A 70 5.98 -14.72 -13.08
CA ARG A 70 5.66 -15.62 -14.21
C ARG A 70 4.17 -15.84 -14.40
N PHE A 71 3.42 -15.96 -13.31
CA PHE A 71 1.96 -16.12 -13.39
C PHE A 71 1.29 -14.86 -13.95
N VAL A 72 1.68 -13.68 -13.44
CA VAL A 72 1.16 -12.40 -13.91
C VAL A 72 1.53 -12.16 -15.37
N ASP A 73 2.79 -12.40 -15.76
CA ASP A 73 3.25 -12.27 -17.15
C ASP A 73 2.44 -13.15 -18.11
N PHE A 74 2.18 -14.41 -17.72
CA PHE A 74 1.36 -15.34 -18.50
C PHE A 74 -0.08 -14.83 -18.67
N TYR A 75 -0.68 -14.33 -17.59
CA TYR A 75 -2.06 -13.82 -17.60
C TYR A 75 -2.18 -12.52 -18.42
N LEU A 76 -1.24 -11.59 -18.22
CA LEU A 76 -1.20 -10.33 -18.96
C LEU A 76 -0.97 -10.53 -20.46
N ALA A 77 -0.16 -11.52 -20.85
CA ALA A 77 0.05 -11.87 -22.25
C ALA A 77 -1.23 -12.35 -22.95
N ASP A 78 -2.18 -12.95 -22.23
CA ASP A 78 -3.47 -13.34 -22.79
C ASP A 78 -4.44 -12.15 -22.91
N LEU A 79 -4.48 -11.29 -21.88
CA LEU A 79 -5.34 -10.10 -21.86
C LEU A 79 -4.97 -9.05 -22.91
N GLN A 80 -3.68 -8.94 -23.25
CA GLN A 80 -3.16 -7.85 -24.09
C GLN A 80 -2.86 -8.28 -25.54
N LYS A 81 -3.41 -9.42 -26.01
CA LYS A 81 -3.17 -9.93 -27.38
C LYS A 81 -3.58 -8.95 -28.47
N ASP A 82 -4.68 -8.25 -28.26
CA ASP A 82 -5.26 -7.29 -29.21
C ASP A 82 -5.07 -5.83 -28.76
N ALA A 83 -4.34 -5.60 -27.67
CA ALA A 83 -4.11 -4.27 -27.14
C ALA A 83 -3.08 -3.51 -27.98
N GLU A 84 -3.37 -2.25 -28.32
CA GLU A 84 -2.44 -1.39 -29.06
C GLU A 84 -1.16 -1.07 -28.27
N GLN A 85 -1.25 -1.09 -26.93
CA GLN A 85 -0.15 -0.74 -26.03
C GLN A 85 0.02 -1.83 -24.98
N GLN A 86 1.27 -2.29 -24.82
CA GLN A 86 1.60 -3.35 -23.88
C GLN A 86 2.14 -2.80 -22.56
N TYR A 87 1.79 -3.46 -21.47
CA TYR A 87 2.29 -3.18 -20.13
C TYR A 87 2.72 -4.46 -19.41
N GLN A 88 3.63 -4.29 -18.47
CA GLN A 88 4.22 -5.32 -17.64
C GLN A 88 4.06 -4.97 -16.17
N PHE A 89 3.81 -5.99 -15.36
CA PHE A 89 3.76 -5.85 -13.91
C PHE A 89 4.78 -6.78 -13.27
N VAL A 90 5.69 -6.23 -12.47
CA VAL A 90 6.81 -6.99 -11.90
C VAL A 90 6.94 -6.68 -10.41
N LEU A 91 6.98 -7.74 -9.59
CA LEU A 91 7.31 -7.69 -8.18
C LEU A 91 8.83 -7.79 -7.99
N LYS A 92 9.42 -6.77 -7.37
CA LYS A 92 10.83 -6.75 -6.90
C LYS A 92 10.85 -6.50 -5.39
N ASN A 93 11.48 -5.42 -4.93
CA ASN A 93 11.31 -4.95 -3.56
C ASN A 93 10.02 -4.13 -3.41
N GLU A 94 9.43 -3.75 -4.54
CA GLU A 94 8.17 -3.02 -4.70
C GLU A 94 7.44 -3.62 -5.91
N ALA A 95 6.16 -3.31 -6.05
CA ALA A 95 5.40 -3.65 -7.25
C ALA A 95 5.60 -2.56 -8.31
N LEU A 96 5.99 -2.92 -9.52
CA LEU A 96 6.23 -1.99 -10.63
C LEU A 96 5.29 -2.32 -11.79
N LEU A 97 4.48 -1.35 -12.18
CA LEU A 97 3.79 -1.35 -13.47
C LEU A 97 4.55 -0.45 -14.44
N THR A 98 4.90 -0.99 -15.61
CA THR A 98 5.64 -0.27 -16.65
C THR A 98 5.09 -0.61 -18.02
N GLY A 99 5.22 0.30 -18.98
CA GLY A 99 4.77 0.11 -20.34
C GLY A 99 5.15 1.30 -21.19
N GLU A 100 4.78 1.24 -22.46
CA GLU A 100 4.95 2.33 -23.41
C GLU A 100 3.59 2.79 -23.92
N PHE A 101 3.46 4.08 -24.19
CA PHE A 101 2.29 4.65 -24.85
C PHE A 101 2.69 5.80 -25.75
N ASP A 102 1.90 6.07 -26.78
CA ASP A 102 2.11 7.21 -27.65
C ASP A 102 1.51 8.49 -27.06
N LEU A 103 2.36 9.49 -26.85
CA LEU A 103 1.97 10.83 -26.46
C LEU A 103 2.38 11.82 -27.53
N LEU A 104 1.39 12.44 -28.21
CA LEU A 104 1.62 13.37 -29.31
C LEU A 104 2.46 12.78 -30.46
N GLY A 105 2.33 11.47 -30.71
CA GLY A 105 3.07 10.75 -31.74
C GLY A 105 4.51 10.37 -31.34
N PHE A 106 4.88 10.52 -30.07
CA PHE A 106 6.16 10.05 -29.53
C PHE A 106 5.93 8.92 -28.52
N PRO A 107 6.69 7.82 -28.60
CA PRO A 107 6.62 6.74 -27.62
C PRO A 107 7.21 7.23 -26.29
N VAL A 108 6.46 7.03 -25.21
CA VAL A 108 6.87 7.40 -23.86
C VAL A 108 6.71 6.19 -22.94
N SER A 109 7.81 5.81 -22.28
CA SER A 109 7.77 4.78 -21.24
C SER A 109 7.35 5.39 -19.90
N PHE A 110 6.56 4.66 -19.13
CA PHE A 110 6.20 5.02 -17.76
C PHE A 110 6.64 3.97 -16.74
N TYR A 111 6.84 4.41 -15.50
CA TYR A 111 7.15 3.56 -14.36
C TYR A 111 6.28 3.99 -13.19
N LEU A 112 5.35 3.14 -12.79
CA LEU A 112 4.46 3.35 -11.66
C LEU A 112 4.79 2.34 -10.56
N TYR A 113 5.34 2.84 -9.46
CA TYR A 113 5.72 2.04 -8.31
C TYR A 113 4.59 2.01 -7.29
N PHE A 114 4.33 0.83 -6.75
CA PHE A 114 3.32 0.58 -5.75
C PHE A 114 3.91 -0.10 -4.52
N ASP A 115 3.30 0.21 -3.37
CA ASP A 115 3.47 -0.52 -2.13
C ASP A 115 2.26 -1.45 -1.93
N PRO A 116 2.44 -2.79 -2.07
CA PRO A 116 1.34 -3.74 -1.93
C PRO A 116 1.02 -4.04 -0.47
N PHE A 117 -0.27 -4.13 -0.16
CA PHE A 117 -0.78 -4.43 1.17
C PHE A 117 -1.95 -5.42 1.09
N VAL A 118 -1.95 -6.43 1.96
CA VAL A 118 -3.07 -7.39 2.09
C VAL A 118 -4.12 -6.79 3.02
N MET A 119 -5.32 -6.60 2.51
CA MET A 119 -6.48 -6.09 3.26
C MET A 119 -7.08 -7.19 4.14
N ALA A 120 -7.82 -6.81 5.18
CA ALA A 120 -8.44 -7.75 6.12
C ALA A 120 -9.42 -8.74 5.47
N ASN A 121 -10.03 -8.38 4.34
CA ASN A 121 -10.92 -9.24 3.56
C ASN A 121 -10.18 -10.15 2.56
N GLY A 122 -8.85 -10.12 2.54
CA GLY A 122 -8.01 -10.90 1.63
C GLY A 122 -7.81 -10.29 0.25
N ASN A 123 -8.31 -9.08 -0.01
CA ASN A 123 -7.98 -8.34 -1.23
C ASN A 123 -6.61 -7.67 -1.14
N ILE A 124 -6.07 -7.26 -2.27
CA ILE A 124 -4.76 -6.60 -2.32
C ILE A 124 -4.97 -5.13 -2.65
N GLN A 125 -4.47 -4.24 -1.79
CA GLN A 125 -4.35 -2.83 -2.08
C GLN A 125 -2.94 -2.54 -2.64
N LEU A 126 -2.88 -1.85 -3.78
CA LEU A 126 -1.67 -1.33 -4.38
C LEU A 126 -1.68 0.19 -4.24
N LYS A 127 -0.99 0.72 -3.23
CA LYS A 127 -0.88 2.17 -3.02
C LYS A 127 0.23 2.72 -3.91
N ALA A 128 -0.08 3.66 -4.79
CA ALA A 128 0.94 4.27 -5.65
C ALA A 128 1.90 5.11 -4.80
N LYS A 129 3.20 4.90 -5.04
CA LYS A 129 4.29 5.56 -4.32
C LYS A 129 4.94 6.64 -5.18
N SER A 130 5.20 6.33 -6.44
CA SER A 130 5.82 7.25 -7.39
C SER A 130 5.46 6.88 -8.81
N LEU A 131 5.39 7.91 -9.65
CA LEU A 131 5.20 7.79 -11.08
C LEU A 131 6.33 8.53 -11.78
N SER A 132 6.94 7.88 -12.75
CA SER A 132 7.95 8.46 -13.63
C SER A 132 7.49 8.33 -15.08
N ILE A 133 7.36 9.45 -15.77
CA ILE A 133 6.99 9.53 -17.19
C ILE A 133 7.97 10.51 -17.85
N GLY A 134 9.10 9.99 -18.34
CA GLY A 134 10.17 10.82 -18.91
C GLY A 134 10.59 11.97 -17.97
N ALA A 135 10.54 13.21 -18.48
CA ALA A 135 10.80 14.43 -17.69
C ALA A 135 9.51 15.12 -17.19
N LEU A 136 8.34 14.53 -17.42
CA LEU A 136 7.04 15.12 -17.08
C LEU A 136 6.64 14.71 -15.65
N GLY A 137 6.45 15.68 -14.78
CA GLY A 137 5.92 15.48 -13.42
C GLY A 137 4.40 15.48 -13.40
N LEU A 138 3.77 14.42 -13.91
CA LEU A 138 2.31 14.30 -13.87
C LEU A 138 1.82 13.79 -12.50
N PRO A 139 0.75 14.36 -11.94
CA PRO A 139 0.13 13.85 -10.72
C PRO A 139 -0.42 12.43 -10.91
N ILE A 140 -0.16 11.54 -9.94
CA ILE A 140 -0.58 10.13 -9.97
C ILE A 140 -2.10 10.01 -10.12
N ASN A 141 -2.85 10.80 -9.35
CA ASN A 141 -4.31 10.80 -9.39
C ASN A 141 -4.89 11.08 -10.80
N GLN A 142 -4.26 11.94 -11.60
CA GLN A 142 -4.72 12.23 -12.95
C GLN A 142 -4.49 11.04 -13.87
N VAL A 143 -3.33 10.39 -13.75
CA VAL A 143 -3.01 9.19 -14.54
C VAL A 143 -3.92 8.03 -14.17
N LEU A 144 -4.14 7.77 -12.88
CA LEU A 144 -5.09 6.74 -12.45
C LEU A 144 -6.52 7.02 -12.94
N LYS A 145 -6.94 8.28 -12.97
CA LYS A 145 -8.25 8.66 -13.51
C LYS A 145 -8.36 8.43 -15.02
N MET A 146 -7.27 8.63 -15.77
CA MET A 146 -7.23 8.31 -17.19
C MET A 146 -7.33 6.80 -17.42
N ILE A 147 -6.57 6.01 -16.64
CA ILE A 147 -6.60 4.55 -16.71
C ILE A 147 -8.02 4.06 -16.39
N GLN A 148 -8.63 4.53 -15.30
CA GLN A 148 -10.00 4.16 -14.87
C GLN A 148 -11.06 4.33 -15.97
N ASN A 149 -10.91 5.33 -16.84
CA ASN A 149 -11.87 5.58 -17.91
C ASN A 149 -11.72 4.63 -19.11
N ASN A 150 -10.71 3.74 -19.12
CA ASN A 150 -10.56 2.74 -20.16
C ASN A 150 -11.59 1.61 -19.99
N SER A 151 -12.23 1.21 -21.09
CA SER A 151 -13.30 0.20 -21.11
C SER A 151 -12.79 -1.24 -20.99
N GLU A 152 -11.48 -1.46 -20.99
CA GLU A 152 -10.84 -2.79 -20.99
C GLU A 152 -10.44 -3.28 -19.58
N ILE A 153 -10.76 -2.53 -18.53
CA ILE A 153 -10.40 -2.92 -17.16
C ILE A 153 -11.36 -4.00 -16.66
N PRO A 154 -10.85 -5.16 -16.20
CA PRO A 154 -11.70 -6.19 -15.61
C PRO A 154 -12.38 -5.73 -14.32
N GLU A 155 -13.56 -6.28 -14.02
CA GLU A 155 -14.35 -5.89 -12.82
C GLU A 155 -13.61 -6.13 -11.49
N TRP A 156 -12.68 -7.07 -11.44
CA TRP A 156 -11.88 -7.37 -10.25
C TRP A 156 -10.75 -6.35 -9.99
N ILE A 157 -10.62 -5.31 -10.82
CA ILE A 157 -9.69 -4.20 -10.64
C ILE A 157 -10.48 -2.92 -10.31
N ASP A 158 -10.39 -2.45 -9.07
CA ASP A 158 -10.99 -1.19 -8.65
C ASP A 158 -9.91 -0.11 -8.53
N ILE A 159 -9.98 0.90 -9.40
CA ILE A 159 -9.03 2.02 -9.39
C ILE A 159 -9.64 3.17 -8.60
N GLN A 160 -8.88 3.67 -7.62
CA GLN A 160 -9.29 4.77 -6.75
C GLN A 160 -8.33 5.96 -6.91
N PRO A 161 -8.57 6.85 -7.89
CA PRO A 161 -7.63 7.91 -8.24
C PRO A 161 -7.42 8.94 -7.13
N LYS A 162 -8.45 9.25 -6.34
CA LYS A 162 -8.35 10.25 -5.26
C LYS A 162 -7.44 9.76 -4.14
N GLU A 163 -7.52 8.47 -3.85
CA GLU A 163 -6.73 7.77 -2.86
C GLU A 163 -5.41 7.25 -3.45
N GLU A 164 -5.10 7.54 -4.71
CA GLU A 164 -3.89 7.10 -5.41
C GLU A 164 -3.60 5.60 -5.22
N MET A 165 -4.63 4.75 -5.33
CA MET A 165 -4.48 3.31 -5.13
C MET A 165 -5.34 2.49 -6.08
N ILE A 166 -4.97 1.23 -6.22
CA ILE A 166 -5.70 0.21 -6.98
C ILE A 166 -6.00 -0.94 -6.03
N ILE A 167 -7.23 -1.43 -6.00
CA ILE A 167 -7.65 -2.60 -5.24
C ILE A 167 -7.81 -3.76 -6.22
N LEU A 168 -7.05 -4.83 -6.00
CA LEU A 168 -7.25 -6.12 -6.64
C LEU A 168 -8.28 -6.90 -5.80
N ARG A 169 -9.49 -6.99 -6.33
CA ARG A 169 -10.63 -7.70 -5.76
C ARG A 169 -10.48 -9.20 -6.03
N LEU A 170 -9.62 -9.86 -5.27
CA LEU A 170 -9.39 -11.31 -5.39
C LEU A 170 -10.67 -12.12 -5.10
N ASP A 171 -11.56 -11.57 -4.30
CA ASP A 171 -12.91 -12.08 -4.02
C ASP A 171 -13.83 -12.07 -5.25
N GLN A 172 -13.55 -11.21 -6.24
CA GLN A 172 -14.28 -11.09 -7.51
C GLN A 172 -13.49 -11.70 -8.68
N PHE A 173 -12.25 -12.11 -8.46
CA PHE A 173 -11.49 -12.88 -9.42
C PHE A 173 -11.92 -14.34 -9.36
N GLU A 174 -12.98 -14.65 -10.10
CA GLU A 174 -13.59 -15.97 -10.12
C GLU A 174 -12.87 -16.92 -11.09
N LEU A 175 -12.48 -18.08 -10.57
CA LEU A 175 -12.13 -19.22 -11.40
C LEU A 175 -13.40 -19.74 -12.10
N LYS A 176 -13.24 -20.44 -13.23
CA LYS A 176 -14.37 -20.96 -14.04
C LYS A 176 -15.39 -21.80 -13.27
N ASN A 177 -15.01 -22.33 -12.10
CA ASN A 177 -15.85 -23.14 -11.23
C ASN A 177 -16.37 -22.38 -9.99
N GLY A 178 -16.29 -21.05 -9.96
CA GLY A 178 -16.79 -20.20 -8.88
C GLY A 178 -15.87 -20.10 -7.66
N MET A 179 -14.73 -20.80 -7.65
CA MET A 179 -13.73 -20.62 -6.59
C MET A 179 -13.10 -19.23 -6.68
N PHE A 180 -12.74 -18.67 -5.53
CA PHE A 180 -12.12 -17.35 -5.44
C PHE A 180 -10.85 -17.41 -4.60
N PHE A 181 -10.01 -16.39 -4.77
CA PHE A 181 -8.75 -16.27 -4.05
C PHE A 181 -8.86 -15.26 -2.91
N ARG A 182 -8.01 -15.43 -1.89
CA ARG A 182 -7.67 -14.39 -0.92
C ARG A 182 -6.18 -14.38 -0.70
N ALA A 183 -5.59 -13.20 -0.63
CA ALA A 183 -4.23 -13.04 -0.16
C ALA A 183 -4.20 -13.13 1.37
N ASP A 184 -3.22 -13.86 1.88
CA ASP A 184 -2.96 -13.98 3.31
C ASP A 184 -1.74 -13.15 3.69
N LYS A 185 -0.69 -13.21 2.87
CA LYS A 185 0.57 -12.52 3.13
C LYS A 185 1.26 -12.10 1.84
N ILE A 186 1.80 -10.88 1.82
CA ILE A 186 2.73 -10.40 0.81
C ILE A 186 3.90 -9.75 1.53
N ASN A 187 5.05 -10.41 1.50
CA ASN A 187 6.30 -9.88 1.99
C ASN A 187 7.34 -9.94 0.86
N LEU A 188 7.49 -8.80 0.17
CA LEU A 188 8.42 -8.69 -0.94
C LEU A 188 9.88 -8.72 -0.50
N VAL A 189 10.20 -8.33 0.73
CA VAL A 189 11.58 -8.34 1.26
C VAL A 189 12.03 -9.77 1.50
N ASP A 190 11.20 -10.57 2.17
CA ASP A 190 11.48 -11.97 2.51
C ASP A 190 11.13 -12.96 1.40
N ASN A 191 10.68 -12.46 0.24
CA ASN A 191 10.29 -13.24 -0.93
C ASN A 191 9.17 -14.27 -0.64
N GLU A 192 8.21 -13.88 0.19
CA GLU A 192 7.14 -14.75 0.68
C GLU A 192 5.78 -14.16 0.29
N ILE A 193 5.02 -14.92 -0.50
CA ILE A 193 3.68 -14.54 -0.94
C ILE A 193 2.77 -15.75 -0.71
N GLN A 194 1.72 -15.57 0.07
CA GLN A 194 0.76 -16.62 0.43
C GLN A 194 -0.64 -16.25 -0.05
N LEU A 195 -1.24 -17.15 -0.81
CA LEU A 195 -2.60 -17.06 -1.33
C LEU A 195 -3.40 -18.27 -0.88
N ASN A 196 -4.67 -18.07 -0.57
CA ASN A 196 -5.61 -19.10 -0.17
C ASN A 196 -6.75 -19.18 -1.19
N VAL A 197 -7.20 -20.39 -1.49
CA VAL A 197 -8.33 -20.66 -2.39
C VAL A 197 -9.50 -21.19 -1.58
N TYR A 198 -10.68 -20.62 -1.84
CA TYR A 198 -11.92 -20.94 -1.15
C TYR A 198 -12.96 -21.47 -2.14
N LEU A 199 -13.86 -22.32 -1.65
CA LEU A 199 -14.99 -22.81 -2.43
C LEU A 199 -16.06 -21.71 -2.55
N PRO A 200 -16.82 -21.68 -3.66
CA PRO A 200 -18.07 -20.95 -3.70
C PRO A 200 -19.04 -21.52 -2.64
N GLU A 201 -19.86 -20.66 -2.06
CA GLU A 201 -20.99 -21.08 -1.19
C GLU A 201 -22.09 -21.78 -1.99
#